data_AF-A0A6J2CA97-F1
#
_entry.id   AF-A0A6J2CA97-F1
#
_cell.length_a   1.000
_cell.length_b   1.000
_cell.length_c   1.000
_cell.angle_alpha   90.00
_cell.angle_beta   90.00
_cell.angle_gamma   90.00
#
_symmetry.space_group_name_H-M   'P 1'
#
loop_
_entity.id
_entity.type
_entity.pdbx_description
1 polymer ?
#
loop_
_entity_poly.entity_id
_entity_poly.type
_entity_poly.pdbx_seq_one_letter_code
_entity_poly.pdbx_strand_id
1 'polypeptide(L)'
;MALLLCLGLTAALARGCLHCHSNFSEKFSFYRHHVNLKSWWVGDIPVSGSLLTDWSQDTMKELHLAIPAEITQEKLDQVANAVYQKMDQLYQGKMYFPGYFPNELRAIFREQVHLIQNAIIESRIDCQRHCGIFRSSARWETAVQGLLLYINKWHKQDTNTRTTPAFLISPSFTCLEPPHLANLTLENASECLTQH
;
A
#
# COMPACT_ATOMS: atom_id res chain seq x y z
N MET A 1 24.68 -34.20 -1.48
CA MET A 1 24.97 -32.93 -2.19
C MET A 1 23.66 -32.21 -2.54
N ALA A 2 22.85 -31.85 -1.54
CA ALA A 2 21.54 -31.18 -1.76
C ALA A 2 21.41 -29.84 -1.01
N LEU A 3 22.44 -29.45 -0.25
CA LEU A 3 22.46 -28.23 0.57
C LEU A 3 23.09 -27.01 -0.14
N LEU A 4 23.50 -27.15 -1.40
CA LEU A 4 24.26 -26.14 -2.14
C LEU A 4 23.45 -25.38 -3.21
N LEU A 5 22.16 -25.66 -3.38
CA LEU A 5 21.34 -25.05 -4.44
C LEU A 5 20.38 -23.95 -3.97
N CYS A 6 20.22 -23.71 -2.66
CA CYS A 6 19.42 -22.56 -2.17
C CYS A 6 20.18 -21.23 -2.14
N LEU A 7 21.41 -21.19 -2.68
CA LEU A 7 22.24 -19.97 -2.77
C LEU A 7 22.05 -19.20 -4.09
N GLY A 8 21.17 -19.66 -4.98
CA GLY A 8 20.83 -18.94 -6.21
C GLY A 8 19.62 -18.02 -6.00
N LEU A 9 19.87 -16.71 -5.93
CA LEU A 9 18.89 -15.62 -5.71
C LEU A 9 18.35 -15.47 -4.28
N THR A 10 19.21 -15.10 -3.34
CA THR A 10 18.73 -14.27 -2.22
C THR A 10 18.45 -12.88 -2.78
N ALA A 11 17.23 -12.65 -3.29
CA ALA A 11 16.75 -11.29 -3.49
C ALA A 11 16.89 -10.56 -2.15
N ALA A 12 17.59 -9.43 -2.13
CA ALA A 12 17.65 -8.62 -0.92
C ALA A 12 16.22 -8.23 -0.57
N LEU A 13 15.71 -8.78 0.53
CA LEU A 13 14.37 -8.48 1.02
C LEU A 13 14.46 -7.15 1.77
N ALA A 14 13.74 -6.16 1.26
CA ALA A 14 13.53 -4.91 1.96
C ALA A 14 12.32 -5.04 2.87
N ARG A 15 12.37 -4.39 4.04
CA ARG A 15 11.16 -4.17 4.83
C ARG A 15 10.22 -3.35 3.95
N GLY A 16 8.93 -3.69 3.91
CA GLY A 16 7.87 -3.05 3.11
C GLY A 16 7.62 -1.58 3.46
N CYS A 17 8.64 -0.76 3.33
CA CYS A 17 8.69 0.62 3.74
C CYS A 17 9.45 1.40 2.67
N LEU A 18 8.79 2.43 2.10
CA LEU A 18 9.44 3.27 1.10
C LEU A 18 10.70 3.97 1.66
N HIS A 19 10.77 4.18 2.97
CA HIS A 19 11.95 4.74 3.65
C HIS A 19 13.22 3.90 3.46
N CYS A 20 13.08 2.59 3.20
CA CYS A 20 14.21 1.70 2.95
C CYS A 20 14.80 1.85 1.54
N HIS A 21 14.16 2.58 0.64
CA HIS A 21 14.69 2.86 -0.69
C HIS A 21 15.82 3.89 -0.61
N SER A 22 16.94 3.63 -1.30
CA SER A 22 18.18 4.42 -1.19
C SER A 22 18.00 5.92 -1.48
N ASN A 23 17.12 6.27 -2.43
CA ASN A 23 16.88 7.65 -2.83
C ASN A 23 15.81 8.37 -1.98
N PHE A 24 15.21 7.71 -1.00
CA PHE A 24 14.10 8.27 -0.24
C PHE A 24 14.49 9.56 0.47
N SER A 25 15.61 9.53 1.20
CA SER A 25 16.07 10.67 2.01
C SER A 25 16.27 11.92 1.16
N GLU A 26 16.96 11.77 0.01
CA GLU A 26 17.23 12.87 -0.91
C GLU A 26 15.95 13.42 -1.53
N LYS A 27 15.10 12.56 -2.12
CA LYS A 27 13.85 12.96 -2.77
C LYS A 27 12.90 13.65 -1.79
N PHE A 28 12.68 13.08 -0.60
CA PHE A 28 11.78 13.68 0.39
C PHE A 28 12.36 14.95 1.03
N SER A 29 13.69 15.08 1.12
CA SER A 29 14.31 16.35 1.48
C SER A 29 14.02 17.41 0.42
N PHE A 30 14.20 17.09 -0.87
CA PHE A 30 13.88 17.99 -1.96
C PHE A 30 12.42 18.46 -1.89
N TYR A 31 11.46 17.54 -1.78
CA TYR A 31 10.04 17.87 -1.69
C TYR A 31 9.74 18.81 -0.52
N ARG A 32 10.22 18.49 0.69
CA ARG A 32 10.03 19.34 1.89
C ARG A 32 10.54 20.76 1.69
N HIS A 33 11.69 20.96 1.05
CA HIS A 33 12.25 22.30 0.80
C HIS A 33 11.52 23.07 -0.31
N HIS A 34 10.81 22.37 -1.21
CA HIS A 34 10.13 22.97 -2.36
C HIS A 34 8.62 23.20 -2.14
N VAL A 35 8.06 22.76 -1.02
CA VAL A 35 6.75 23.26 -0.54
C VAL A 35 6.94 24.65 0.07
N ASN A 36 6.74 25.69 -0.73
CA ASN A 36 6.90 27.08 -0.28
C ASN A 36 5.79 28.01 -0.79
N LEU A 37 5.71 29.18 -0.15
CA LEU A 37 4.73 30.24 -0.43
C LEU A 37 4.77 30.75 -1.87
N LYS A 38 5.92 30.62 -2.56
CA LYS A 38 6.07 31.04 -3.95
C LYS A 38 5.49 30.04 -4.95
N SER A 39 5.10 28.86 -4.50
CA SER A 39 4.69 27.76 -5.38
C SER A 39 3.27 27.28 -5.10
N TRP A 40 2.74 27.52 -3.90
CA TRP A 40 1.48 26.94 -3.43
C TRP A 40 0.67 27.90 -2.55
N TRP A 41 -0.60 27.55 -2.32
CA TRP A 41 -1.48 28.33 -1.44
C TRP A 41 -0.97 28.31 0.02
N VAL A 42 -1.06 29.44 0.71
CA VAL A 42 -0.40 29.65 2.02
C VAL A 42 -0.81 28.63 3.07
N GLY A 43 -2.10 28.31 3.18
CA GLY A 43 -2.57 27.33 4.17
C GLY A 43 -2.40 25.87 3.75
N ASP A 44 -1.90 25.59 2.55
CA ASP A 44 -1.53 24.23 2.15
C ASP A 44 -0.17 23.82 2.72
N ILE A 45 0.71 24.79 3.02
CA ILE A 45 2.09 24.56 3.43
C ILE A 45 2.18 23.80 4.77
N PRO A 46 1.48 24.18 5.85
CA PRO A 46 1.60 23.46 7.13
C PRO A 46 1.14 22.00 7.02
N VAL A 47 0.00 21.79 6.35
CA VAL A 47 -0.59 20.45 6.15
C VAL A 47 0.32 19.58 5.29
N SER A 48 0.82 20.13 4.19
CA SER A 48 1.71 19.40 3.27
C SER A 48 3.08 19.13 3.90
N GLY A 49 3.58 20.06 4.71
CA GLY A 49 4.83 19.92 5.45
C GLY A 49 4.77 18.77 6.47
N SER A 50 3.68 18.68 7.24
CA SER A 50 3.46 17.53 8.15
C SER A 50 3.34 16.23 7.38
N LEU A 51 2.51 16.16 6.33
CA LEU A 51 2.36 14.96 5.49
C LEU A 51 3.71 14.43 4.98
N LEU A 52 4.60 15.31 4.49
CA LEU A 52 5.92 14.92 3.97
C LEU A 52 6.92 14.55 5.06
N THR A 53 6.76 15.08 6.27
CA THR A 53 7.64 14.81 7.42
C THR A 53 7.28 13.46 8.05
N ASP A 54 5.98 13.25 8.25
CA ASP A 54 5.44 12.09 8.95
C ASP A 54 5.25 10.89 8.02
N TRP A 55 5.45 11.07 6.71
CA TRP A 55 5.21 10.10 5.63
C TRP A 55 5.66 8.67 5.95
N SER A 56 6.88 8.49 6.46
CA SER A 56 7.40 7.16 6.79
C SER A 56 6.67 6.53 7.97
N GLN A 57 6.40 7.31 9.01
CA GLN A 57 5.71 6.83 10.22
C GLN A 57 4.26 6.51 9.89
N ASP A 58 3.59 7.40 9.14
CA ASP A 58 2.22 7.22 8.68
C ASP A 58 2.10 6.01 7.76
N THR A 59 3.07 5.76 6.87
CA THR A 59 3.09 4.55 6.04
C THR A 59 3.08 3.30 6.91
N MET A 60 3.94 3.23 7.94
CA MET A 60 3.99 2.07 8.82
C MET A 60 2.72 1.90 9.66
N LYS A 61 2.11 3.02 10.07
CA LYS A 61 0.84 3.03 10.80
C LYS A 61 -0.28 2.47 9.94
N GLU A 62 -0.43 2.96 8.71
CA GLU A 62 -1.49 2.56 7.76
C GLU A 62 -1.32 1.12 7.27
N LEU A 63 -0.08 0.63 7.15
CA LEU A 63 0.16 -0.75 6.73
C LEU A 63 -0.28 -1.79 7.77
N HIS A 64 -0.40 -1.41 9.06
CA HIS A 64 -0.92 -2.26 10.14
C HIS A 64 -0.39 -3.72 10.14
N LEU A 65 0.90 -3.89 9.85
CA LEU A 65 1.48 -5.22 9.62
C LEU A 65 1.72 -5.97 10.94
N ALA A 66 1.04 -7.10 11.12
CA ALA A 66 1.23 -8.00 12.27
C ALA A 66 2.55 -8.80 12.21
N ILE A 67 3.18 -8.89 11.03
CA ILE A 67 4.42 -9.64 10.76
C ILE A 67 5.29 -8.77 9.82
N PRO A 68 6.63 -8.73 9.95
CA PRO A 68 7.49 -7.93 9.09
C PRO A 68 7.24 -8.26 7.62
N ALA A 69 6.72 -7.27 6.89
CA ALA A 69 6.52 -7.33 5.46
C ALA A 69 7.87 -7.36 4.74
N GLU A 70 8.22 -8.49 4.16
CA GLU A 70 9.40 -8.63 3.31
C GLU A 70 8.97 -8.54 1.85
N ILE A 71 9.38 -7.45 1.18
CA ILE A 71 9.23 -7.29 -0.27
C ILE A 71 10.61 -7.39 -0.92
N THR A 72 10.65 -7.84 -2.17
CA THR A 72 11.91 -7.84 -2.92
C THR A 72 12.36 -6.41 -3.22
N GLN A 73 13.68 -6.21 -3.32
CA GLN A 73 14.23 -4.92 -3.72
C GLN A 73 13.64 -4.43 -5.05
N GLU A 74 13.47 -5.32 -6.03
CA GLU A 74 12.87 -4.96 -7.34
C GLU A 74 11.46 -4.37 -7.18
N LYS A 75 10.63 -4.98 -6.32
CA LYS A 75 9.28 -4.47 -6.07
C LYS A 75 9.32 -3.15 -5.30
N LEU A 76 10.25 -2.98 -4.35
CA LEU A 76 10.46 -1.70 -3.69
C LEU A 76 10.87 -0.60 -4.70
N ASP A 77 11.74 -0.90 -5.65
CA ASP A 77 12.16 0.04 -6.69
C ASP A 77 10.98 0.43 -7.59
N GLN A 78 10.12 -0.54 -7.95
CA GLN A 78 8.90 -0.27 -8.71
C GLN A 78 7.94 0.67 -7.96
N VAL A 79 7.69 0.40 -6.68
CA VAL A 79 6.87 1.26 -5.81
C VAL A 79 7.49 2.66 -5.74
N ALA A 80 8.80 2.74 -5.50
CA ALA A 80 9.49 4.01 -5.33
C ALA A 80 9.45 4.87 -6.59
N ASN A 81 9.73 4.28 -7.76
CA ASN A 81 9.70 4.99 -9.03
C ASN A 81 8.30 5.53 -9.34
N ALA A 82 7.25 4.75 -9.08
CA ALA A 82 5.86 5.20 -9.27
C ALA A 82 5.53 6.40 -8.37
N VAL A 83 5.93 6.36 -7.09
CA VAL A 83 5.70 7.46 -6.14
C VAL A 83 6.49 8.70 -6.56
N TYR A 84 7.79 8.55 -6.87
CA TYR A 84 8.63 9.68 -7.25
C TYR A 84 8.15 10.35 -8.54
N GLN A 85 7.72 9.57 -9.54
CA GLN A 85 7.18 10.12 -10.77
C GLN A 85 5.94 10.99 -10.51
N LYS A 86 5.00 10.52 -9.67
CA LYS A 86 3.79 11.29 -9.33
C LYS A 86 4.11 12.54 -8.51
N MET A 87 5.04 12.41 -7.57
CA MET A 87 5.54 13.56 -6.80
C MET A 87 6.20 14.60 -7.72
N ASP A 88 7.10 14.18 -8.60
CA ASP A 88 7.76 15.07 -9.56
C ASP A 88 6.72 15.76 -10.48
N GLN A 89 5.70 15.03 -10.95
CA GLN A 89 4.59 15.60 -11.73
C GLN A 89 3.77 16.63 -10.95
N LEU A 90 3.41 16.34 -9.70
CA LEU A 90 2.68 17.27 -8.84
C LEU A 90 3.46 18.58 -8.66
N TYR A 91 4.78 18.50 -8.48
CA TYR A 91 5.63 19.69 -8.31
C TYR A 91 5.84 20.49 -9.60
N GLN A 92 5.72 19.85 -10.77
CA GLN A 92 5.75 20.51 -12.08
C GLN A 92 4.42 21.21 -12.41
N GLY A 93 3.28 20.58 -12.05
CA GLY A 93 1.93 21.07 -12.30
C GLY A 93 1.46 22.12 -11.28
N LYS A 94 2.13 23.28 -11.22
CA LYS A 94 1.78 24.34 -10.26
C LYS A 94 0.35 24.83 -10.44
N MET A 95 -0.50 24.56 -9.44
CA MET A 95 -1.89 25.00 -9.37
C MET A 95 -2.14 25.74 -8.06
N TYR A 96 -2.59 26.99 -8.16
CA TYR A 96 -2.91 27.85 -7.00
C TYR A 96 -4.38 27.70 -6.59
N PHE A 97 -4.80 26.47 -6.27
CA PHE A 97 -6.13 26.20 -5.76
C PHE A 97 -6.04 25.71 -4.31
N PRO A 98 -6.73 26.36 -3.34
CA PRO A 98 -6.68 25.96 -1.94
C PRO A 98 -7.03 24.49 -1.75
N GLY A 99 -6.21 23.75 -1.01
CA GLY A 99 -6.43 22.34 -0.72
C GLY A 99 -6.07 21.39 -1.85
N TYR A 100 -5.76 21.85 -3.06
CA TYR A 100 -5.40 20.97 -4.17
C TYR A 100 -4.15 20.16 -3.86
N PHE A 101 -3.05 20.84 -3.57
CA PHE A 101 -1.75 20.20 -3.34
C PHE A 101 -1.77 19.18 -2.19
N PRO A 102 -2.29 19.47 -0.99
CA PRO A 102 -2.36 18.48 0.08
C PRO A 102 -3.33 17.33 -0.23
N ASN A 103 -4.36 17.53 -1.06
CA ASN A 103 -5.24 16.44 -1.48
C ASN A 103 -4.55 15.50 -2.47
N GLU A 104 -3.78 16.04 -3.42
CA GLU A 104 -2.96 15.23 -4.33
C GLU A 104 -1.86 14.47 -3.57
N LEU A 105 -1.20 15.11 -2.60
CA LEU A 105 -0.23 14.41 -1.73
C LEU A 105 -0.87 13.23 -0.99
N ARG A 106 -2.06 13.41 -0.43
CA ARG A 106 -2.79 12.31 0.23
C ARG A 106 -3.19 11.22 -0.76
N ALA A 107 -3.54 11.57 -2.00
CA ALA A 107 -3.84 10.58 -3.03
C ALA A 107 -2.61 9.74 -3.38
N ILE A 108 -1.46 10.37 -3.59
CA ILE A 108 -0.17 9.70 -3.83
C ILE A 108 0.20 8.80 -2.65
N PHE A 109 0.03 9.30 -1.41
CA PHE A 109 0.28 8.52 -0.20
C PHE A 109 -0.58 7.26 -0.12
N ARG A 110 -1.89 7.38 -0.32
CA ARG A 110 -2.80 6.21 -0.32
C ARG A 110 -2.43 5.20 -1.41
N GLU A 111 -2.07 5.70 -2.59
CA GLU A 111 -1.63 4.83 -3.69
C GLU A 111 -0.33 4.09 -3.35
N GLN A 112 0.64 4.76 -2.72
CA GLN A 112 1.85 4.10 -2.22
C GLN A 112 1.50 2.95 -1.27
N VAL A 113 0.64 3.21 -0.27
CA VAL A 113 0.24 2.19 0.71
C VAL A 113 -0.32 0.96 0.00
N HIS A 114 -1.17 1.14 -0.99
CA HIS A 114 -1.71 0.04 -1.80
C HIS A 114 -0.65 -0.68 -2.63
N LEU A 115 0.27 0.02 -3.27
CA LEU A 115 1.35 -0.60 -4.03
C LEU A 115 2.25 -1.46 -3.13
N ILE A 116 2.54 -0.97 -1.92
CA ILE A 116 3.30 -1.74 -0.92
C ILE A 116 2.50 -2.98 -0.48
N GLN A 117 1.21 -2.84 -0.15
CA GLN A 117 0.35 -3.97 0.22
C GLN A 117 0.32 -5.06 -0.87
N ASN A 118 0.16 -4.66 -2.13
CA ASN A 118 0.16 -5.58 -3.26
C ASN A 118 1.51 -6.28 -3.40
N ALA A 119 2.62 -5.56 -3.27
CA ALA A 119 3.96 -6.15 -3.34
C ALA A 119 4.21 -7.17 -2.22
N ILE A 120 3.71 -6.92 -1.01
CA ILE A 120 3.79 -7.86 0.12
C ILE A 120 3.00 -9.13 -0.19
N ILE A 121 1.78 -8.96 -0.69
CA ILE A 121 0.91 -10.06 -1.09
C ILE A 121 1.56 -10.92 -2.18
N GLU A 122 2.07 -10.28 -3.24
CA GLU A 122 2.73 -10.96 -4.35
C GLU A 122 3.96 -11.75 -3.86
N SER A 123 4.83 -11.11 -3.06
CA SER A 123 6.01 -11.74 -2.45
C SER A 123 5.64 -13.02 -1.69
N ARG A 124 4.54 -12.98 -0.92
CA ARG A 124 4.06 -14.12 -0.14
C ARG A 124 3.48 -15.23 -1.01
N ILE A 125 2.68 -14.88 -2.02
CA ILE A 125 2.11 -15.85 -2.97
C ILE A 125 3.23 -16.58 -3.71
N ASP A 126 4.25 -15.84 -4.17
CA ASP A 126 5.38 -16.43 -4.88
C ASP A 126 6.20 -17.36 -3.97
N CYS A 127 6.40 -17.00 -2.71
CA CYS A 127 6.99 -17.89 -1.70
C CYS A 127 6.16 -19.17 -1.51
N GLN A 128 4.83 -19.07 -1.39
CA GLN A 128 3.94 -20.22 -1.22
C GLN A 128 3.93 -21.15 -2.44
N ARG A 129 3.97 -20.59 -3.66
CA ARG A 129 4.10 -21.36 -4.91
C ARG A 129 5.45 -22.06 -4.99
N HIS A 130 6.53 -21.35 -4.68
CA HIS A 130 7.88 -21.91 -4.70
C HIS A 130 8.06 -23.05 -3.69
N CYS A 131 7.49 -22.91 -2.49
CA CYS A 131 7.50 -23.92 -1.45
C CYS A 131 6.53 -25.10 -1.72
N GLY A 132 5.75 -25.07 -2.82
CA GLY A 132 4.88 -26.18 -3.22
C GLY A 132 3.69 -26.44 -2.28
N ILE A 133 3.30 -25.44 -1.47
CA ILE A 133 2.22 -25.57 -0.48
C ILE A 133 0.84 -25.70 -1.15
N PHE A 134 0.72 -25.39 -2.44
CA PHE A 134 -0.57 -25.27 -3.13
C PHE A 134 -0.84 -26.35 -4.19
N ARG A 135 -1.70 -27.32 -3.84
CA ARG A 135 -2.38 -28.21 -4.81
C ARG A 135 -3.87 -27.91 -5.03
N SER A 136 -4.46 -26.88 -4.39
CA SER A 136 -5.91 -26.57 -4.48
C SER A 136 -6.29 -25.10 -4.76
N SER A 137 -5.35 -24.18 -5.05
CA SER A 137 -5.61 -22.75 -4.85
C SER A 137 -5.90 -21.85 -6.03
N ALA A 138 -5.71 -22.25 -7.28
CA ALA A 138 -5.94 -21.31 -8.39
C ALA A 138 -7.35 -20.68 -8.37
N ARG A 139 -8.36 -21.47 -7.94
CA ARG A 139 -9.75 -21.02 -7.80
C ARG A 139 -9.96 -20.14 -6.56
N TRP A 140 -9.29 -20.45 -5.45
CA TRP A 140 -9.35 -19.67 -4.22
C TRP A 140 -8.61 -18.33 -4.39
N GLU A 141 -7.44 -18.34 -5.02
CA GLU A 141 -6.63 -17.17 -5.33
C GLU A 141 -7.40 -16.17 -6.21
N THR A 142 -8.04 -16.67 -7.28
CA THR A 142 -8.93 -15.85 -8.13
C THR A 142 -10.11 -15.29 -7.34
N ALA A 143 -10.69 -16.07 -6.42
CA ALA A 143 -11.81 -15.63 -5.59
C ALA A 143 -11.40 -14.54 -4.58
N VAL A 144 -10.23 -14.67 -3.94
CA VAL A 144 -9.76 -13.68 -2.97
C VAL A 144 -9.26 -12.40 -3.66
N GLN A 145 -8.56 -12.52 -4.79
CA GLN A 145 -8.23 -11.36 -5.62
C GLN A 145 -9.49 -10.64 -6.10
N GLY A 146 -10.51 -11.38 -6.55
CA GLY A 146 -11.81 -10.82 -6.91
C GLY A 146 -12.50 -10.11 -5.76
N LEU A 147 -12.46 -10.68 -4.55
CA LEU A 147 -13.03 -10.10 -3.34
C LEU A 147 -12.31 -8.80 -2.94
N LEU A 148 -10.98 -8.78 -2.95
CA LEU A 148 -10.19 -7.60 -2.65
C LEU A 148 -10.45 -6.48 -3.67
N LEU A 149 -10.53 -6.81 -4.96
CA LEU A 149 -10.90 -5.85 -6.01
C LEU A 149 -12.31 -5.28 -5.80
N TYR A 150 -13.25 -6.14 -5.42
CA TYR A 150 -14.62 -5.72 -5.12
C TYR A 150 -14.70 -4.77 -3.91
N ILE A 151 -14.03 -5.12 -2.80
CA ILE A 151 -13.96 -4.29 -1.59
C ILE A 151 -13.29 -2.95 -1.91
N ASN A 152 -12.22 -2.95 -2.71
CA ASN A 152 -11.53 -1.73 -3.13
C ASN A 152 -12.43 -0.82 -3.98
N LYS A 153 -13.21 -1.39 -4.90
CA LYS A 153 -14.17 -0.63 -5.70
C LYS A 153 -15.30 -0.07 -4.84
N TRP A 154 -15.79 -0.85 -3.89
CA TRP A 154 -16.78 -0.41 -2.90
C TRP A 154 -16.23 0.71 -2.01
N HIS A 155 -14.96 0.64 -1.60
CA HIS A 155 -14.33 1.66 -0.78
C HIS A 155 -14.21 3.03 -1.47
N LYS A 156 -14.08 3.02 -2.80
CA LYS A 156 -14.02 4.24 -3.63
C LYS A 156 -15.40 4.84 -3.96
N GLN A 157 -16.51 4.21 -3.57
CA GLN A 157 -17.85 4.77 -3.76
C GLN A 157 -18.15 5.88 -2.75
N ASP A 158 -18.92 6.87 -3.21
CA ASP A 158 -19.32 8.04 -2.43
C ASP A 158 -20.13 7.63 -1.19
N THR A 159 -19.72 8.12 -0.02
CA THR A 159 -20.19 7.70 1.30
C THR A 159 -21.70 7.81 1.46
N ASN A 160 -22.33 8.77 0.75
CA ASN A 160 -23.77 9.01 0.79
C ASN A 160 -24.62 7.98 0.00
N THR A 161 -23.98 7.16 -0.84
CA THR A 161 -24.65 6.15 -1.69
C THR A 161 -24.19 4.72 -1.42
N ARG A 162 -23.32 4.56 -0.41
CA ARG A 162 -22.61 3.33 -0.11
C ARG A 162 -23.50 2.37 0.68
N THR A 163 -24.08 1.40 -0.01
CA THR A 163 -24.79 0.28 0.62
C THR A 163 -23.79 -0.78 1.05
N THR A 164 -23.76 -1.15 2.33
CA THR A 164 -22.89 -2.22 2.84
C THR A 164 -23.35 -3.58 2.30
N PRO A 165 -22.50 -4.33 1.57
CA PRO A 165 -22.83 -5.67 1.12
C PRO A 165 -23.25 -6.59 2.27
N ALA A 166 -24.33 -7.36 2.07
CA ALA A 166 -24.90 -8.24 3.10
C ALA A 166 -23.92 -9.29 3.63
N PHE A 167 -22.94 -9.73 2.82
CA PHE A 167 -21.94 -10.69 3.25
C PHE A 167 -20.97 -10.13 4.30
N LEU A 168 -20.76 -8.81 4.34
CA LEU A 168 -19.93 -8.12 5.37
C LEU A 168 -20.67 -7.99 6.71
N ILE A 169 -21.98 -8.25 6.72
CA ILE A 169 -22.86 -8.18 7.91
C ILE A 169 -23.14 -9.60 8.43
N SER A 170 -22.67 -10.64 7.73
CA SER A 170 -22.86 -12.03 8.14
C SER A 170 -22.02 -12.36 9.38
N PRO A 171 -22.57 -13.08 10.39
CA PRO A 171 -21.82 -13.54 11.56
C PRO A 171 -20.61 -14.42 11.21
N SER A 172 -20.65 -15.06 10.03
CA SER A 172 -19.56 -15.91 9.51
C SER A 172 -18.38 -15.11 8.95
N PHE A 173 -18.50 -13.79 8.80
CA PHE A 173 -17.43 -12.95 8.27
C PHE A 173 -17.26 -11.67 9.10
N THR A 174 -17.38 -11.79 10.43
CA THR A 174 -17.20 -10.68 11.38
C THR A 174 -15.84 -10.00 11.26
N CYS A 175 -14.82 -10.75 10.84
CA CYS A 175 -13.49 -10.23 10.48
C CYS A 175 -13.51 -9.23 9.29
N LEU A 176 -14.55 -9.26 8.44
CA LEU A 176 -14.75 -8.41 7.27
C LEU A 176 -15.73 -7.27 7.57
N GLU A 177 -16.03 -6.97 8.83
CA GLU A 177 -16.92 -5.85 9.17
C GLU A 177 -16.33 -4.49 8.76
N PRO A 178 -17.17 -3.47 8.49
CA PRO A 178 -16.74 -2.13 8.06
C PRO A 178 -15.56 -1.50 8.83
N PRO A 179 -15.49 -1.54 10.17
CA PRO A 179 -14.32 -1.04 10.92
C PRO A 179 -13.04 -1.85 10.69
N HIS A 180 -13.14 -3.15 10.38
CA HIS A 180 -12.01 -4.04 10.13
C HIS A 180 -11.58 -4.04 8.64
N LEU A 181 -12.47 -3.62 7.73
CA LEU A 181 -12.19 -3.48 6.30
C LEU A 181 -11.15 -2.41 5.96
N ALA A 182 -11.04 -1.36 6.78
CA ALA A 182 -10.00 -0.35 6.61
C ALA A 182 -8.58 -0.94 6.73
N ASN A 183 -8.46 -2.06 7.46
CA ASN A 183 -7.19 -2.73 7.80
C ASN A 183 -7.15 -4.17 7.27
N LEU A 184 -7.93 -4.48 6.22
CA LEU A 184 -8.05 -5.83 5.71
C LEU A 184 -6.82 -6.23 4.88
N THR A 185 -6.00 -7.14 5.40
CA THR A 185 -4.92 -7.77 4.64
C THR A 185 -5.40 -9.07 4.00
N LEU A 186 -4.69 -9.55 2.98
CA LEU A 186 -4.95 -10.87 2.39
C LEU A 186 -4.87 -11.99 3.43
N GLU A 187 -4.00 -11.85 4.43
CA GLU A 187 -3.89 -12.77 5.56
C GLU A 187 -5.14 -12.79 6.42
N ASN A 188 -5.63 -11.62 6.84
CA ASN A 188 -6.83 -11.51 7.67
C ASN A 188 -8.07 -12.01 6.90
N ALA A 189 -8.16 -11.70 5.61
CA ALA A 189 -9.21 -12.20 4.74
C ALA A 189 -9.09 -13.73 4.55
N SER A 190 -7.88 -14.24 4.29
CA SER A 190 -7.63 -15.67 4.11
C SER A 190 -7.95 -16.47 5.37
N GLU A 191 -7.41 -16.05 6.51
CA GLU A 191 -7.57 -16.72 7.80
C GLU A 191 -9.04 -16.80 8.20
N CYS A 192 -9.76 -15.69 8.02
CA CYS A 192 -11.20 -15.65 8.26
C CYS A 192 -12.01 -16.51 7.28
N LEU A 193 -11.66 -16.49 5.99
CA LEU A 193 -12.32 -17.32 4.98
C LEU A 193 -11.99 -18.82 5.15
N THR A 194 -10.89 -19.17 5.81
CA THR A 194 -10.53 -20.57 6.11
C THR A 194 -11.16 -21.13 7.39
N GLN A 195 -11.78 -20.28 8.23
CA GLN A 195 -12.50 -20.71 9.44
C GLN A 195 -13.94 -21.17 9.17
N HIS A 196 -14.39 -21.12 7.90
CA HIS A 196 -15.74 -21.51 7.44
C HIS A 196 -15.68 -22.35 6.16
#